data_AF-A0AAD7C0N4-F1
#
_entry.id   AF-A0AAD7C0N4-F1
#
_cell.length_a   1.000
_cell.length_b   1.000
_cell.length_c   1.000
_cell.angle_alpha   90.00
_cell.angle_beta   90.00
_cell.angle_gamma   90.00
#
_symmetry.space_group_name_H-M   'P 1'
#
loop_
_entity.id
_entity.type
_entity.pdbx_description
1 polymer ?
#
loop_
_entity_poly.entity_id
_entity_poly.type
_entity_poly.pdbx_seq_one_letter_code
_entity_poly.pdbx_strand_id
1 'polypeptide(L)'
;MFSLQRSFSVRPAALSSGHPYALNSSAPSCDIPFLEYRGVGPPQPTFGEPGDVYVDLTPGMYALYWRDRDHALGTRPGQWERWTALLLDKIPLHRYLIPHPWARSSQSSDVFLWVDPNGITWTSKDNLCASRVLMVQRNVGTPAPGRATSTEALVSDVLHKMLEVENTRRRSQNPDGDNRRSAGITQPPPDASHRPSSRPFFHPSGRSTPASIRTPMGGAGPSHRRLDHPNSPPPPAFAGPSRALSPIYSSPSSPVSTSRGSGPSSSNSPRFMNESPGDRLRRATEEMNKALHAEELMKQRFREKTRELARFKTQEKELMAMSYRHEKREMEFNAAIASAESKSAGELAKIQEALAAVQREGDAVRRELEVSVTRLKCSEEELAGAKKQIEGLRSYLDTLESGNIRLKEDLARAREE
;
A
#
# COMPACT_ATOMS: atom_id res chain seq x y z
N MET A 1 22.54 -5.59 -20.22
CA MET A 1 21.19 -5.90 -19.70
C MET A 1 21.37 -6.90 -18.57
N PHE A 2 20.64 -6.75 -17.47
CA PHE A 2 20.60 -7.75 -16.41
C PHE A 2 19.14 -8.13 -16.13
N SER A 3 18.93 -9.33 -15.60
CA SER A 3 17.60 -9.85 -15.27
C SER A 3 17.49 -10.18 -13.79
N LEU A 4 16.32 -9.91 -13.22
CA LEU A 4 15.93 -10.29 -11.87
C LEU A 4 14.77 -11.27 -11.96
N GLN A 5 14.88 -12.41 -11.30
CA GLN A 5 13.75 -13.33 -11.18
C GLN A 5 12.83 -12.87 -10.04
N ARG A 6 11.55 -12.72 -10.36
CA ARG A 6 10.49 -12.41 -9.41
C ARG A 6 9.41 -13.47 -9.47
N SER A 7 8.54 -13.47 -8.47
CA SER A 7 7.33 -14.27 -8.47
C SER A 7 6.16 -13.47 -7.93
N PHE A 8 4.95 -13.89 -8.31
CA PHE A 8 3.71 -13.39 -7.73
C PHE A 8 2.76 -14.55 -7.43
N SER A 9 1.93 -14.39 -6.40
CA SER A 9 0.96 -15.41 -6.01
C SER A 9 -0.38 -15.15 -6.67
N VAL A 10 -0.96 -16.17 -7.29
CA VAL A 10 -2.25 -16.10 -8.00
C VAL A 10 -3.08 -17.35 -7.76
N ARG A 11 -4.41 -17.23 -7.86
CA ARG A 11 -5.31 -18.39 -7.89
C ARG A 11 -5.22 -19.08 -9.25
N PRO A 12 -5.06 -20.40 -9.34
CA PRO A 12 -4.99 -21.11 -10.63
C PRO A 12 -6.17 -20.79 -11.57
N ALA A 13 -7.37 -20.61 -11.02
CA ALA A 13 -8.59 -20.29 -11.78
C ALA A 13 -8.57 -18.92 -12.50
N ALA A 14 -7.66 -18.00 -12.13
CA ALA A 14 -7.53 -16.70 -12.77
C ALA A 14 -6.79 -16.76 -14.12
N LEU A 15 -6.05 -17.85 -14.37
CA LEU A 15 -5.28 -18.05 -15.59
C LEU A 15 -6.10 -18.84 -16.63
N SER A 16 -5.83 -18.58 -17.90
CA SER A 16 -6.43 -19.27 -19.04
C SER A 16 -5.88 -20.69 -19.20
N SER A 17 -6.67 -21.64 -19.68
CA SER A 17 -6.28 -23.06 -19.78
C SER A 17 -5.07 -23.34 -20.70
N GLY A 18 -4.60 -22.36 -21.47
CA GLY A 18 -3.43 -22.46 -22.35
C GLY A 18 -2.15 -21.87 -21.77
N HIS A 19 -2.11 -21.51 -20.48
CA HIS A 19 -0.91 -20.94 -19.86
C HIS A 19 0.27 -21.93 -19.82
N PRO A 20 1.53 -21.46 -19.88
CA PRO A 20 2.71 -22.34 -19.88
C PRO A 20 3.10 -22.83 -18.48
N TYR A 21 2.47 -22.30 -17.43
CA TYR A 21 2.86 -22.60 -16.04
C TYR A 21 2.38 -23.98 -15.57
N ALA A 22 3.25 -24.71 -14.87
CA ALA A 22 2.89 -25.94 -14.20
C ALA A 22 2.15 -25.63 -12.89
N LEU A 23 0.81 -25.59 -12.94
CA LEU A 23 -0.01 -25.27 -11.77
C LEU A 23 -0.41 -26.53 -11.01
N ASN A 24 -0.24 -26.48 -9.69
CA ASN A 24 -0.88 -27.44 -8.80
C ASN A 24 -2.31 -26.96 -8.52
N SER A 25 -3.30 -27.52 -9.22
CA SER A 25 -4.71 -27.15 -9.08
C SER A 25 -5.32 -27.41 -7.71
N SER A 26 -4.66 -28.21 -6.85
CA SER A 26 -5.10 -28.48 -5.47
C SER A 26 -4.74 -27.37 -4.49
N ALA A 27 -3.79 -26.50 -4.84
CA ALA A 27 -3.36 -25.40 -3.97
C ALA A 27 -4.32 -24.18 -4.11
N PRO A 28 -4.60 -23.46 -3.00
CA PRO A 28 -5.44 -22.25 -3.05
C PRO A 28 -4.79 -21.10 -3.82
N SER A 29 -3.47 -21.09 -3.89
CA SER A 29 -2.66 -20.17 -4.69
C SER A 29 -1.42 -20.89 -5.23
N CYS A 30 -0.87 -20.35 -6.30
CA CYS A 30 0.38 -20.78 -6.91
C CYS A 30 1.26 -19.57 -7.18
N ASP A 31 2.57 -19.74 -7.03
CA ASP A 31 3.54 -18.69 -7.32
C ASP A 31 4.04 -18.82 -8.76
N ILE A 32 3.87 -17.74 -9.53
CA ILE A 32 4.22 -17.68 -10.94
C ILE A 32 5.49 -16.85 -11.10
N PRO A 33 6.57 -17.44 -11.64
CA PRO A 33 7.79 -16.70 -11.88
C PRO A 33 7.63 -15.79 -13.10
N PHE A 34 8.29 -14.63 -13.06
CA PHE A 34 8.50 -13.76 -14.21
C PHE A 34 9.88 -13.11 -14.11
N LEU A 35 10.42 -12.68 -15.25
CA LEU A 35 11.70 -11.98 -15.32
C LEU A 35 11.46 -10.47 -15.43
N GLU A 36 12.14 -9.71 -14.57
CA GLU A 36 12.31 -8.28 -14.73
C GLU A 36 13.67 -8.01 -15.37
N TYR A 37 13.65 -7.55 -16.61
CA TYR A 37 14.85 -7.12 -17.32
C TYR A 37 15.11 -5.63 -17.06
N ARG A 38 16.38 -5.24 -17.02
CA ARG A 38 16.79 -3.83 -16.92
C ARG A 38 17.87 -3.49 -17.93
N GLY A 39 17.71 -2.35 -18.59
CA GLY A 39 18.63 -1.85 -19.61
C GLY A 39 18.42 -0.38 -19.92
N VAL A 40 19.20 0.17 -20.83
CA VAL A 40 19.06 1.55 -21.31
C VAL A 40 18.43 1.50 -22.71
N GLY A 41 17.38 2.28 -22.89
CA GLY A 41 16.58 2.32 -24.11
C GLY A 41 15.47 1.27 -24.14
N PRO A 42 14.58 1.32 -25.15
CA PRO A 42 13.48 0.39 -25.30
C PRO A 42 13.96 -1.05 -25.52
N PRO A 43 13.20 -2.06 -25.06
CA PRO A 43 13.60 -3.45 -25.21
C PRO A 43 13.58 -3.90 -26.68
N GLN A 44 14.55 -4.73 -27.06
CA GLN A 44 14.53 -5.41 -28.36
C GLN A 44 13.39 -6.43 -28.43
N PRO A 45 12.77 -6.64 -29.62
CA PRO A 45 11.62 -7.51 -29.76
C PRO A 45 11.94 -9.01 -29.69
N THR A 46 13.21 -9.40 -29.57
CA THR A 46 13.69 -10.78 -29.76
C THR A 46 13.78 -11.63 -28.49
N PHE A 47 13.49 -11.07 -27.30
CA PHE A 47 13.61 -11.78 -26.03
C PHE A 47 12.41 -11.53 -25.09
N GLY A 48 12.34 -12.36 -24.04
CA GLY A 48 11.31 -12.31 -23.00
C GLY A 48 10.08 -13.18 -23.32
N GLU A 49 9.47 -13.71 -22.27
CA GLU A 49 8.25 -14.51 -22.34
C GLU A 49 7.01 -13.65 -21.99
N PRO A 50 5.79 -14.01 -22.45
CA PRO A 50 4.59 -13.26 -22.06
C PRO A 50 4.42 -13.21 -20.54
N GLY A 51 4.35 -11.99 -20.00
CA GLY A 51 4.26 -11.71 -18.57
C GLY A 51 5.57 -11.19 -17.97
N ASP A 52 6.68 -11.32 -18.70
CA ASP A 52 7.92 -10.64 -18.34
C ASP A 52 7.78 -9.12 -18.47
N VAL A 53 8.63 -8.41 -17.74
CA VAL A 53 8.64 -6.94 -17.71
C VAL A 53 10.05 -6.42 -17.99
N TYR A 54 10.14 -5.24 -18.60
CA TYR A 54 11.40 -4.57 -18.86
C TYR A 54 11.36 -3.14 -18.34
N VAL A 55 12.38 -2.75 -17.57
CA VAL A 55 12.56 -1.39 -17.07
C VAL A 55 13.65 -0.69 -17.87
N ASP A 56 13.25 0.34 -18.61
CA ASP A 56 14.17 1.27 -19.25
C ASP A 56 14.72 2.23 -18.20
N LEU A 57 16.05 2.21 -18.05
CA LEU A 57 16.83 2.99 -17.10
C LEU A 57 17.44 4.25 -17.74
N THR A 58 16.97 4.67 -18.91
CA THR A 58 17.41 5.92 -19.55
C THR A 58 17.16 7.10 -18.60
N PRO A 59 18.19 7.84 -18.16
CA PRO A 59 18.03 8.92 -17.20
C PRO A 59 17.01 9.97 -17.67
N GLY A 60 16.05 10.30 -16.81
CA GLY A 60 14.97 11.25 -17.10
C GLY A 60 13.84 10.71 -17.98
N MET A 61 13.96 9.48 -18.47
CA MET A 61 13.00 8.84 -19.38
C MET A 61 12.71 7.39 -18.94
N TYR A 62 12.58 7.16 -17.63
CA TYR A 62 12.29 5.83 -17.11
C TYR A 62 10.93 5.34 -17.65
N ALA A 63 10.91 4.13 -18.16
CA ALA A 63 9.71 3.52 -18.72
C ALA A 63 9.60 2.05 -18.32
N LEU A 64 8.36 1.60 -18.10
CA LEU A 64 8.05 0.20 -17.90
C LEU A 64 7.45 -0.36 -19.19
N TYR A 65 7.93 -1.53 -19.59
CA TYR A 65 7.37 -2.32 -20.67
C TYR A 65 6.95 -3.68 -20.12
N TRP A 66 5.96 -4.28 -20.75
CA TRP A 66 5.53 -5.64 -20.48
C TRP A 66 5.47 -6.42 -21.78
N ARG A 67 5.71 -7.72 -21.69
CA ARG A 67 5.69 -8.60 -22.85
C ARG A 67 4.28 -9.16 -23.01
N ASP A 68 3.60 -8.76 -24.08
CA ASP A 68 2.30 -9.30 -24.41
C ASP A 68 2.42 -10.70 -25.02
N ARG A 69 1.28 -11.38 -25.18
CA ARG A 69 1.16 -12.64 -25.90
C ARG A 69 0.63 -12.37 -27.31
N ASP A 70 1.21 -13.04 -28.30
CA ASP A 70 0.63 -13.04 -29.64
C ASP A 70 -0.69 -13.83 -29.64
N HIS A 71 -1.81 -13.10 -29.70
CA HIS A 71 -3.14 -13.68 -29.71
C HIS A 71 -3.45 -14.51 -30.97
N ALA A 72 -2.77 -14.24 -32.10
CA ALA A 72 -2.96 -14.99 -33.33
C ALA A 72 -2.24 -16.35 -33.29
N LEU A 73 -1.07 -16.40 -32.66
CA LEU A 73 -0.22 -17.60 -32.56
C LEU A 73 -0.34 -18.33 -31.20
N GLY A 74 -1.17 -17.82 -30.30
CA GLY A 74 -1.68 -18.46 -29.08
C GLY A 74 -0.68 -18.60 -27.93
N THR A 75 0.58 -18.92 -28.20
CA THR A 75 1.61 -19.17 -27.17
C THR A 75 2.89 -18.39 -27.36
N ARG A 76 3.06 -17.72 -28.50
CA ARG A 76 4.29 -17.00 -28.79
C ARG A 76 4.35 -15.64 -28.06
N PRO A 77 5.56 -15.19 -27.68
CA PRO A 77 5.77 -13.82 -27.23
C PRO A 77 5.29 -12.82 -28.28
N GLY A 78 4.44 -11.88 -27.85
CA GLY A 78 3.99 -10.75 -28.65
C GLY A 78 5.01 -9.62 -28.67
N GLN A 79 4.58 -8.39 -28.92
CA GLN A 79 5.47 -7.22 -28.85
C GLN A 79 5.69 -6.77 -27.40
N TRP A 80 6.77 -6.03 -27.18
CA TRP A 80 6.93 -5.28 -25.94
C TRP A 80 6.04 -4.05 -26.01
N GLU A 81 5.13 -3.91 -25.06
CA GLU A 81 4.24 -2.77 -24.98
C GLU A 81 4.65 -1.86 -23.84
N ARG A 82 4.63 -0.55 -24.10
CA ARG A 82 4.95 0.46 -23.09
C ARG A 82 3.75 0.63 -22.16
N TRP A 83 4.00 0.60 -20.86
CA TRP A 83 2.96 0.85 -19.88
C TRP A 83 2.65 2.34 -19.78
N THR A 84 1.41 2.70 -20.11
CA THR A 84 0.93 4.08 -20.19
C THR A 84 -0.26 4.37 -19.27
N ALA A 85 -0.57 3.45 -18.34
CA ALA A 85 -1.86 3.44 -17.65
C ALA A 85 -1.77 3.62 -16.12
N LEU A 86 -0.97 4.58 -15.66
CA LEU A 86 -0.93 4.96 -14.24
C LEU A 86 -2.04 5.98 -13.92
N LEU A 87 -3.26 5.48 -13.70
CA LEU A 87 -4.44 6.32 -13.45
C LEU A 87 -4.96 6.13 -12.02
N LEU A 88 -4.22 6.62 -11.03
CA LEU A 88 -4.53 6.48 -9.60
C LEU A 88 -5.84 7.15 -9.17
N ASP A 89 -6.46 7.97 -10.02
CA ASP A 89 -7.72 8.68 -9.79
C ASP A 89 -8.94 7.85 -10.25
N LYS A 90 -8.77 6.88 -11.16
CA LYS A 90 -9.90 6.17 -11.75
C LYS A 90 -10.52 5.14 -10.82
N ILE A 91 -11.85 5.06 -10.86
CA ILE A 91 -12.65 4.07 -10.14
C ILE A 91 -13.65 3.46 -11.14
N PRO A 92 -13.67 2.12 -11.31
CA PRO A 92 -12.80 1.15 -10.64
C PRO A 92 -11.45 1.00 -11.36
N LEU A 93 -10.34 1.05 -10.61
CA LEU A 93 -8.96 1.13 -11.14
C LEU A 93 -8.59 -0.04 -12.08
N HIS A 94 -9.01 -1.26 -11.74
CA HIS A 94 -8.68 -2.47 -12.50
C HIS A 94 -9.09 -2.44 -13.98
N ARG A 95 -10.08 -1.62 -14.37
CA ARG A 95 -10.50 -1.48 -15.78
C ARG A 95 -9.48 -0.77 -16.66
N TYR A 96 -8.53 -0.06 -16.05
CA TYR A 96 -7.53 0.73 -16.75
C TYR A 96 -6.14 0.08 -16.65
N LEU A 97 -6.02 -1.04 -15.95
CA LEU A 97 -4.75 -1.71 -15.77
C LEU A 97 -4.56 -2.80 -16.81
N ILE A 98 -3.29 -3.11 -17.08
CA ILE A 98 -2.91 -4.17 -17.99
C ILE A 98 -3.17 -5.51 -17.30
N PRO A 99 -4.06 -6.37 -17.83
CA PRO A 99 -4.22 -7.71 -17.32
C PRO A 99 -2.99 -8.56 -17.67
N HIS A 100 -2.69 -9.58 -16.85
CA HIS A 100 -1.65 -10.54 -17.19
C HIS A 100 -1.94 -11.21 -18.56
N PRO A 101 -0.96 -11.44 -19.45
CA PRO A 101 -1.22 -11.98 -20.81
C PRO A 101 -1.90 -13.34 -20.81
N TRP A 102 -1.70 -14.10 -19.74
CA TRP A 102 -2.32 -15.41 -19.52
C TRP A 102 -3.61 -15.36 -18.70
N ALA A 103 -4.11 -14.18 -18.32
CA ALA A 103 -5.39 -14.04 -17.64
C ALA A 103 -6.55 -14.49 -18.54
N ARG A 104 -7.60 -15.04 -17.93
CA ARG A 104 -8.71 -15.67 -18.66
C ARG A 104 -9.51 -14.72 -19.56
N SER A 105 -9.66 -13.47 -19.14
CA SER A 105 -10.31 -12.40 -19.90
C SER A 105 -9.88 -11.06 -19.32
N SER A 106 -9.78 -10.02 -20.13
CA SER A 106 -9.53 -8.66 -19.63
C SER A 106 -10.65 -8.16 -18.71
N GLN A 107 -11.89 -8.59 -18.92
CA GLN A 107 -13.04 -8.17 -18.12
C GLN A 107 -13.18 -8.94 -16.80
N SER A 108 -12.73 -10.19 -16.78
CA SER A 108 -12.77 -11.06 -15.60
C SER A 108 -11.37 -11.33 -15.03
N SER A 109 -10.37 -10.55 -15.45
CA SER A 109 -9.01 -10.72 -14.95
C SER A 109 -8.99 -10.33 -13.49
N ASP A 110 -8.37 -11.18 -12.69
CA ASP A 110 -8.04 -10.88 -11.30
C ASP A 110 -6.55 -10.65 -11.14
N VAL A 111 -5.79 -10.44 -12.22
CA VAL A 111 -4.33 -10.26 -12.17
C VAL A 111 -3.92 -9.11 -13.07
N PHE A 112 -3.27 -8.11 -12.48
CA PHE A 112 -2.91 -6.87 -13.16
C PHE A 112 -1.45 -6.50 -12.92
N LEU A 113 -0.81 -5.90 -13.93
CA LEU A 113 0.52 -5.32 -13.77
C LEU A 113 0.43 -4.13 -12.82
N TRP A 114 1.31 -4.12 -11.83
CA TRP A 114 1.36 -3.05 -10.84
C TRP A 114 2.79 -2.68 -10.51
N VAL A 115 3.03 -1.38 -10.36
CA VAL A 115 4.29 -0.85 -9.81
C VAL A 115 3.97 0.01 -8.61
N ASP A 116 4.79 -0.15 -7.57
CA ASP A 116 4.85 0.77 -6.45
C ASP A 116 6.33 0.96 -6.03
N PRO A 117 6.64 1.83 -5.05
CA PRO A 117 8.02 2.02 -4.60
C PRO A 117 8.70 0.77 -4.03
N ASN A 118 7.97 -0.30 -3.72
CA ASN A 118 8.56 -1.53 -3.21
C ASN A 118 8.95 -2.50 -4.34
N GLY A 119 8.39 -2.35 -5.54
CA GLY A 119 8.74 -3.16 -6.69
C GLY A 119 7.68 -3.20 -7.80
N ILE A 120 7.99 -3.98 -8.83
CA ILE A 120 7.07 -4.37 -9.90
C ILE A 120 6.53 -5.76 -9.56
N THR A 121 5.23 -5.96 -9.72
CA THR A 121 4.58 -7.25 -9.52
C THR A 121 3.31 -7.38 -10.36
N TRP A 122 2.85 -8.61 -10.52
CA TRP A 122 1.50 -8.90 -10.97
C TRP A 122 0.63 -9.17 -9.74
N THR A 123 -0.45 -8.44 -9.56
CA THR A 123 -1.20 -8.48 -8.30
C THR A 123 -2.69 -8.62 -8.52
N SER A 124 -3.38 -9.10 -7.49
CA SER A 124 -4.81 -9.26 -7.52
C SER A 124 -5.56 -7.95 -7.33
N LYS A 125 -6.81 -7.90 -7.79
CA LYS A 125 -7.71 -6.75 -7.58
C LYS A 125 -7.81 -6.34 -6.11
N ASP A 126 -7.85 -7.30 -5.20
CA ASP A 126 -7.94 -7.05 -3.76
C ASP A 126 -6.66 -6.40 -3.21
N ASN A 127 -5.50 -6.96 -3.56
CA ASN A 127 -4.19 -6.43 -3.16
C ASN A 127 -3.91 -5.06 -3.78
N LEU A 128 -4.44 -4.81 -4.97
CA LEU A 128 -4.29 -3.56 -5.69
C LEU A 128 -4.93 -2.39 -4.95
N CYS A 129 -6.13 -2.59 -4.40
CA CYS A 129 -6.80 -1.57 -3.60
C CYS A 129 -5.96 -1.18 -2.38
N ALA A 130 -5.37 -2.16 -1.68
CA ALA A 130 -4.50 -1.90 -0.54
C ALA A 130 -3.22 -1.15 -0.94
N SER A 131 -2.52 -1.56 -2.00
CA SER A 131 -1.31 -0.88 -2.46
C SER A 131 -1.60 0.54 -2.98
N ARG A 132 -2.72 0.74 -3.69
CA ARG A 132 -3.17 2.08 -4.14
C ARG A 132 -3.33 3.05 -2.96
N VAL A 133 -3.97 2.62 -1.87
CA VAL A 133 -4.15 3.45 -0.67
C VAL A 133 -2.79 3.89 -0.12
N LEU A 134 -1.81 2.98 -0.07
CA LEU A 134 -0.45 3.29 0.39
C LEU A 134 0.28 4.26 -0.55
N MET A 135 0.12 4.12 -1.87
CA MET A 135 0.71 5.07 -2.84
C MET A 135 0.14 6.47 -2.66
N VAL A 136 -1.18 6.61 -2.53
CA VAL A 136 -1.85 7.90 -2.30
C VAL A 136 -1.40 8.51 -0.97
N GLN A 137 -1.37 7.73 0.10
CA GLN A 137 -0.91 8.21 1.42
C GLN A 137 0.54 8.70 1.42
N ARG A 138 1.40 8.08 0.60
CA ARG A 138 2.82 8.46 0.44
C ARG A 138 3.05 9.53 -0.62
N ASN A 139 1.99 10.05 -1.23
CA ASN A 139 2.05 11.01 -2.33
C ASN A 139 2.95 10.53 -3.49
N VAL A 140 2.82 9.26 -3.86
CA VAL A 140 3.58 8.61 -4.94
C VAL A 140 2.68 8.48 -6.16
N GLY A 141 3.12 9.00 -7.31
CA GLY A 141 2.33 8.96 -8.54
C GLY A 141 1.12 9.90 -8.54
N THR A 142 0.97 10.76 -7.53
CA THR A 142 -0.02 11.84 -7.52
C THR A 142 0.52 13.04 -8.27
N PRO A 143 -0.17 13.55 -9.31
CA PRO A 143 0.23 14.78 -9.98
C PRO A 143 0.24 15.93 -8.98
N ALA A 144 1.28 16.76 -9.02
CA ALA A 144 1.31 17.97 -8.20
C ALA A 144 0.10 18.87 -8.56
N PRO A 145 -0.59 19.46 -7.57
CA PRO A 145 -1.74 20.32 -7.84
C PRO A 145 -1.34 21.46 -8.77
N GLY A 146 -2.10 21.65 -9.86
CA GLY A 146 -1.87 22.71 -10.86
C GLY A 146 -0.92 22.36 -12.00
N ARG A 147 -0.38 21.13 -12.08
CA ARG A 147 0.48 20.71 -13.20
C ARG A 147 -0.14 19.54 -13.97
N ALA A 148 -0.43 19.75 -15.25
CA ALA A 148 -0.77 18.64 -16.16
C ALA A 148 0.45 17.71 -16.23
N THR A 149 0.37 16.58 -15.54
CA THR A 149 1.48 15.63 -15.48
C THR A 149 1.21 14.54 -16.49
N SER A 150 2.10 14.38 -17.46
CA SER A 150 2.04 13.25 -18.40
C SER A 150 2.09 11.94 -17.62
N THR A 151 1.28 10.95 -17.99
CA THR A 151 1.30 9.62 -17.38
C THR A 151 2.70 9.00 -17.43
N GLU A 152 3.46 9.29 -18.48
CA GLU A 152 4.84 8.85 -18.61
C GLU A 152 5.75 9.42 -17.52
N ALA A 153 5.57 10.70 -17.18
CA ALA A 153 6.32 11.34 -16.10
C ALA A 153 5.96 10.75 -14.73
N LEU A 154 4.68 10.40 -14.52
CA LEU A 154 4.24 9.71 -13.30
C LEU A 154 4.86 8.31 -13.19
N VAL A 155 4.81 7.50 -14.26
CA VAL A 155 5.46 6.18 -14.29
C VAL A 155 6.96 6.32 -14.02
N SER A 156 7.61 7.32 -14.63
CA SER A 156 9.03 7.60 -14.41
C SER A 156 9.34 7.95 -12.95
N ASP A 157 8.53 8.78 -12.29
CA ASP A 157 8.70 9.10 -10.85
C ASP A 157 8.56 7.86 -9.96
N VAL A 158 7.55 7.01 -10.22
CA VAL A 158 7.36 5.79 -9.43
C VAL A 158 8.52 4.82 -9.62
N LEU A 159 9.00 4.63 -10.85
CA LEU A 159 10.16 3.78 -11.15
C LEU A 159 11.44 4.32 -10.50
N HIS A 160 11.65 5.64 -10.53
CA HIS A 160 12.79 6.26 -9.87
C HIS A 160 12.78 5.98 -8.36
N LYS A 161 11.64 6.23 -7.69
CA LYS A 161 11.45 5.93 -6.26
C LYS A 161 11.64 4.45 -5.95
N MET A 162 11.15 3.56 -6.81
CA MET A 162 11.35 2.12 -6.66
C MET A 162 12.85 1.76 -6.67
N LEU A 163 13.61 2.32 -7.62
CA LEU A 163 15.06 2.10 -7.71
C LEU A 163 15.81 2.67 -6.51
N GLU A 164 15.42 3.85 -5.99
CA GLU A 164 15.98 4.42 -4.77
C GLU A 164 15.76 3.53 -3.55
N VAL A 165 14.54 3.02 -3.36
CA VAL A 165 14.20 2.11 -2.26
C VAL A 165 14.99 0.82 -2.37
N GLU A 166 15.12 0.26 -3.57
CA GLU A 166 15.90 -0.96 -3.79
C GLU A 166 17.40 -0.75 -3.51
N ASN A 167 17.96 0.34 -4.01
CA ASN A 167 19.36 0.71 -3.74
C ASN A 167 19.62 0.90 -2.24
N THR A 168 18.68 1.52 -1.53
CA THR A 168 18.73 1.69 -0.08
C THR A 168 18.70 0.33 0.64
N ARG A 169 17.81 -0.59 0.23
CA ARG A 169 17.77 -1.95 0.76
C ARG A 169 19.07 -2.71 0.54
N ARG A 170 19.64 -2.64 -0.68
CA ARG A 170 20.92 -3.30 -0.99
C ARG A 170 22.06 -2.77 -0.13
N ARG A 171 22.14 -1.46 0.11
CA ARG A 171 23.12 -0.85 1.02
C ARG A 171 22.92 -1.34 2.46
N SER A 172 21.68 -1.42 2.94
CA SER A 172 21.38 -1.88 4.29
C SER A 172 21.69 -3.37 4.53
N GLN A 173 21.62 -4.20 3.49
CA GLN A 173 21.90 -5.64 3.59
C GLN A 173 23.40 -5.97 3.55
N ASN A 174 24.25 -5.04 3.13
CA ASN A 174 25.70 -5.25 3.06
C ASN A 174 26.47 -4.11 3.74
N PRO A 175 26.24 -3.85 5.05
CA PRO A 175 26.83 -2.72 5.77
C PRO A 175 28.35 -2.79 5.86
N ASP A 176 28.93 -4.00 5.82
CA ASP A 176 30.38 -4.23 5.97
C ASP A 176 31.18 -4.13 4.66
N GLY A 177 30.50 -4.03 3.51
CA GLY A 177 31.15 -3.99 2.20
C GLY A 177 31.92 -2.69 1.91
N ASP A 178 31.45 -1.56 2.43
CA ASP A 178 32.05 -0.24 2.14
C ASP A 178 33.21 0.11 3.08
N ASN A 179 33.30 -0.49 4.27
CA ASN A 179 34.40 -0.22 5.21
C ASN A 179 35.74 -0.84 4.78
N ARG A 180 35.77 -1.76 3.81
CA ARG A 180 37.01 -2.36 3.30
C ARG A 180 37.63 -1.66 2.09
N ARG A 181 36.92 -0.73 1.43
CA ARG A 181 37.47 0.02 0.28
C ARG A 181 38.08 1.37 0.65
N SER A 182 37.81 1.88 1.85
CA SER A 182 38.34 3.17 2.33
C SER A 182 39.51 3.04 3.31
N ALA A 183 39.89 1.82 3.73
CA ALA A 183 41.13 1.58 4.45
C ALA A 183 42.28 1.42 3.44
N GLY A 184 43.18 2.40 3.45
CA GLY A 184 44.20 2.64 2.44
C GLY A 184 44.99 1.42 1.96
N ILE A 185 45.11 1.34 0.64
CA ILE A 185 46.29 0.77 -0.01
C ILE A 185 47.46 1.69 0.33
N THR A 186 48.09 1.48 1.48
CA THR A 186 49.49 1.83 1.65
C THR A 186 50.26 0.76 0.89
N GLN A 187 50.77 1.11 -0.30
CA GLN A 187 51.70 0.26 -1.04
C GLN A 187 52.86 -0.13 -0.12
N PRO A 188 53.16 -1.43 0.07
CA PRO A 188 54.45 -1.80 0.65
C PRO A 188 55.54 -1.55 -0.40
N PRO A 189 56.74 -1.10 0.02
CA PRO A 189 57.85 -0.84 -0.89
C PRO A 189 58.36 -2.15 -1.51
N PRO A 190 58.96 -2.10 -2.72
CA PRO A 190 59.53 -3.27 -3.34
C PRO A 190 60.95 -3.46 -2.80
N ASP A 191 61.22 -4.53 -2.05
CA ASP A 191 62.50 -5.24 -2.19
C ASP A 191 62.62 -6.55 -1.40
N ALA A 192 63.49 -7.41 -1.97
CA ALA A 192 64.30 -8.45 -1.33
C ALA A 192 63.65 -9.80 -0.89
N SER A 193 63.70 -10.76 -1.82
CA SER A 193 64.46 -12.03 -1.76
C SER A 193 64.36 -12.99 -0.55
N HIS A 194 64.15 -14.29 -0.88
CA HIS A 194 64.53 -15.53 -0.15
C HIS A 194 63.83 -15.76 1.22
N ARG A 195 63.29 -16.93 1.61
CA ARG A 195 63.71 -18.34 1.51
C ARG A 195 62.51 -19.22 1.96
N PRO A 196 62.52 -20.56 1.74
CA PRO A 196 61.41 -21.46 2.08
C PRO A 196 61.61 -22.20 3.41
N SER A 197 60.52 -22.58 4.11
CA SER A 197 60.51 -23.74 5.01
C SER A 197 59.10 -24.11 5.48
N SER A 198 58.68 -25.34 5.16
CA SER A 198 58.12 -26.37 6.04
C SER A 198 57.01 -26.02 7.07
N ARG A 199 55.79 -26.51 6.81
CA ARG A 199 54.88 -27.41 7.62
C ARG A 199 55.13 -27.57 9.16
N PRO A 200 54.17 -28.10 9.97
CA PRO A 200 52.70 -28.26 9.84
C PRO A 200 51.87 -28.15 11.18
N PHE A 201 50.55 -28.42 11.07
CA PHE A 201 49.64 -29.12 12.02
C PHE A 201 49.06 -28.46 13.31
N PHE A 202 47.78 -28.82 13.53
CA PHE A 202 46.93 -28.86 14.75
C PHE A 202 45.86 -27.78 15.03
N HIS A 203 44.61 -28.27 15.08
CA HIS A 203 43.33 -27.75 15.60
C HIS A 203 43.37 -27.52 17.16
N PRO A 204 42.27 -27.22 17.93
CA PRO A 204 40.84 -27.01 17.61
C PRO A 204 40.10 -25.87 18.39
N SER A 205 38.83 -25.66 18.02
CA SER A 205 37.64 -25.30 18.84
C SER A 205 37.72 -24.24 19.96
N GLY A 206 36.89 -23.20 19.84
CA GLY A 206 36.48 -22.31 20.93
C GLY A 206 35.06 -21.78 20.71
N ARG A 207 34.14 -22.26 21.54
CA ARG A 207 32.69 -22.07 21.54
C ARG A 207 32.35 -20.83 22.36
N SER A 208 31.65 -19.84 21.79
CA SER A 208 31.15 -18.68 22.54
C SER A 208 29.75 -18.28 22.06
N THR A 209 28.76 -18.46 22.93
CA THR A 209 27.37 -17.94 22.86
C THR A 209 27.10 -17.20 24.19
N PRO A 210 26.03 -16.38 24.33
CA PRO A 210 26.06 -14.97 24.02
C PRO A 210 25.84 -14.09 25.27
N ALA A 211 26.02 -12.78 25.06
CA ALA A 211 25.84 -11.72 26.04
C ALA A 211 24.43 -11.68 26.65
N SER A 212 24.40 -11.54 27.98
CA SER A 212 23.22 -11.19 28.77
C SER A 212 23.22 -9.68 28.96
N ILE A 213 22.31 -8.98 28.29
CA ILE A 213 22.11 -7.53 28.48
C ILE A 213 20.94 -7.31 29.43
N ARG A 214 21.29 -6.77 30.60
CA ARG A 214 20.41 -6.25 31.64
C ARG A 214 19.69 -4.99 31.14
N THR A 215 18.36 -4.99 31.26
CA THR A 215 17.51 -3.80 31.20
C THR A 215 17.54 -3.08 32.55
N PRO A 216 17.80 -1.76 32.63
CA PRO A 216 17.55 -1.01 33.85
C PRO A 216 16.12 -0.46 33.87
N MET A 217 15.50 -0.64 35.03
CA MET A 217 14.24 -0.04 35.47
C MET A 217 14.42 1.46 35.77
N GLY A 218 13.38 2.23 35.47
CA GLY A 218 13.16 3.61 35.90
C GLY A 218 12.20 4.27 34.90
N GLY A 219 11.03 4.79 35.24
CA GLY A 219 10.53 5.36 36.49
C GLY A 219 9.74 6.61 36.10
N ALA A 220 8.72 6.96 36.89
CA ALA A 220 7.84 8.13 36.78
C ALA A 220 6.63 8.01 35.83
N GLY A 221 5.49 7.65 36.41
CA GLY A 221 4.16 7.92 35.83
C GLY A 221 3.69 9.34 36.15
N PRO A 222 2.73 9.90 35.40
CA PRO A 222 2.03 11.10 35.80
C PRO A 222 0.63 10.80 36.35
N SER A 223 0.34 11.49 37.45
CA SER A 223 -0.91 11.54 38.19
C SER A 223 -2.14 11.89 37.34
N HIS A 224 -3.21 11.12 37.52
CA HIS A 224 -4.55 11.48 37.08
C HIS A 224 -5.09 12.65 37.93
N ARG A 225 -5.22 13.84 37.33
CA ARG A 225 -6.14 14.87 37.82
C ARG A 225 -7.51 14.64 37.18
N ARG A 226 -8.47 14.24 38.01
CA ARG A 226 -9.91 14.36 37.71
C ARG A 226 -10.25 15.86 37.66
N LEU A 227 -10.78 16.30 36.52
CA LEU A 227 -11.53 17.54 36.41
C LEU A 227 -12.99 17.15 36.22
N ASP A 228 -13.80 17.45 37.22
CA ASP A 228 -15.26 17.42 37.12
C ASP A 228 -15.70 18.57 36.19
N HIS A 229 -16.51 18.25 35.18
CA HIS A 229 -17.26 19.22 34.39
C HIS A 229 -18.74 18.83 34.45
N PRO A 230 -19.61 19.69 35.02
CA PRO A 230 -21.04 19.57 34.84
C PRO A 230 -21.46 20.24 33.53
N ASN A 231 -22.50 19.72 32.89
CA ASN A 231 -23.13 20.19 31.65
C ASN A 231 -22.53 19.65 30.33
N SER A 232 -22.87 18.39 30.03
CA SER A 232 -23.06 17.96 28.64
C SER A 232 -24.54 17.58 28.46
N PRO A 233 -25.22 18.07 27.40
CA PRO A 233 -26.60 17.68 27.11
C PRO A 233 -26.66 16.21 26.67
N PRO A 234 -27.80 15.51 26.88
CA PRO A 234 -27.94 14.13 26.48
C PRO A 234 -27.90 14.00 24.94
N PRO A 235 -27.34 12.91 24.39
CA PRO A 235 -27.35 12.67 22.95
C PRO A 235 -28.79 12.39 22.47
N PRO A 236 -29.13 12.72 21.20
CA PRO A 236 -30.44 12.44 20.65
C PRO A 236 -30.65 10.92 20.52
N ALA A 237 -31.85 10.48 20.87
CA ALA A 237 -32.28 9.10 20.74
C ALA A 237 -32.24 8.66 19.27
N PHE A 238 -31.20 7.91 18.90
CA PHE A 238 -31.15 7.20 17.62
C PHE A 238 -32.07 5.99 17.71
N ALA A 239 -33.25 6.12 17.10
CA ALA A 239 -34.13 5.01 16.77
C ALA A 239 -33.47 4.16 15.67
N GLY A 240 -32.65 3.20 16.07
CA GLY A 240 -32.17 2.14 15.19
C GLY A 240 -33.29 1.12 14.92
N PRO A 241 -33.42 0.60 13.68
CA PRO A 241 -34.43 -0.39 13.37
C PRO A 241 -34.08 -1.72 14.03
N SER A 242 -34.92 -2.16 14.97
CA SER A 242 -34.92 -3.50 15.54
C SER A 242 -35.06 -4.55 14.43
N ARG A 243 -33.94 -5.04 13.91
CA ARG A 243 -33.90 -6.33 13.23
C ARG A 243 -33.93 -7.41 14.31
N ALA A 244 -35.13 -7.89 14.59
CA ALA A 244 -35.36 -9.11 15.33
C ALA A 244 -34.64 -10.27 14.63
N LEU A 245 -33.46 -10.63 15.12
CA LEU A 245 -32.85 -11.93 14.82
C LEU A 245 -33.60 -12.96 15.65
N SER A 246 -34.47 -13.72 14.97
CA SER A 246 -35.10 -14.91 15.53
C SER A 246 -34.00 -15.87 16.01
N PRO A 247 -34.08 -16.41 17.23
CA PRO A 247 -33.18 -17.48 17.63
C PRO A 247 -33.61 -18.74 16.86
N ILE A 248 -32.80 -19.15 15.88
CA ILE A 248 -32.91 -20.48 15.29
C ILE A 248 -32.43 -21.47 16.37
N TYR A 249 -33.35 -21.86 17.25
CA TYR A 249 -33.20 -23.06 18.06
C TYR A 249 -33.31 -24.25 17.11
N SER A 250 -32.16 -24.70 16.60
CA SER A 250 -32.05 -26.00 15.96
C SER A 250 -32.18 -27.07 17.05
N SER A 251 -33.39 -27.55 17.27
CA SER A 251 -33.66 -28.76 18.05
C SER A 251 -32.83 -29.92 17.51
N PRO A 252 -32.10 -30.69 18.34
CA PRO A 252 -31.50 -31.93 17.90
C PRO A 252 -32.62 -32.92 17.59
N SER A 253 -32.83 -33.17 16.30
CA SER A 253 -33.69 -34.23 15.79
C SER A 253 -33.23 -35.58 16.34
N SER A 254 -34.06 -36.17 17.20
CA SER A 254 -33.96 -37.56 17.63
C SER A 254 -33.83 -38.49 16.43
N PRO A 255 -32.97 -39.52 16.48
CA PRO A 255 -32.90 -40.51 15.41
C PRO A 255 -34.20 -41.34 15.43
N VAL A 256 -35.02 -41.13 14.40
CA VAL A 256 -36.12 -42.04 14.03
C VAL A 256 -35.50 -43.39 13.71
N SER A 257 -35.68 -44.33 14.62
CA SER A 257 -35.41 -45.74 14.37
C SER A 257 -36.52 -46.28 13.48
N THR A 258 -36.26 -46.40 12.18
CA THR A 258 -37.08 -47.19 11.27
C THR A 258 -36.84 -48.67 11.53
N SER A 259 -37.60 -49.24 12.46
CA SER A 259 -37.73 -50.69 12.62
C SER A 259 -38.72 -51.25 11.59
N ARG A 260 -38.20 -51.59 10.41
CA ARG A 260 -38.82 -52.57 9.51
C ARG A 260 -37.81 -53.71 9.34
N GLY A 261 -38.08 -54.82 10.00
CA GLY A 261 -37.25 -56.01 9.94
C GLY A 261 -37.91 -57.16 10.70
N SER A 262 -38.83 -57.82 10.00
CA SER A 262 -39.21 -59.23 10.10
C SER A 262 -38.80 -59.97 11.37
N GLY A 263 -39.77 -60.28 12.22
CA GLY A 263 -39.60 -61.21 13.33
C GLY A 263 -39.39 -62.65 12.83
N PRO A 264 -38.46 -63.40 13.43
CA PRO A 264 -38.60 -64.83 13.56
C PRO A 264 -39.35 -65.11 14.87
N SER A 265 -40.51 -65.75 14.73
CA SER A 265 -41.26 -66.39 15.80
C SER A 265 -40.37 -67.45 16.46
N SER A 266 -39.75 -67.10 17.59
CA SER A 266 -38.97 -68.02 18.42
C SER A 266 -39.68 -68.18 19.75
N SER A 267 -40.54 -69.18 19.83
CA SER A 267 -41.09 -69.73 21.06
C SER A 267 -39.96 -70.37 21.89
N ASN A 268 -39.15 -69.55 22.54
CA ASN A 268 -38.25 -70.01 23.60
C ASN A 268 -39.00 -69.97 24.92
N SER A 269 -39.78 -71.02 25.18
CA SER A 269 -40.21 -71.32 26.54
C SER A 269 -38.98 -71.47 27.44
N PRO A 270 -38.98 -70.89 28.64
CA PRO A 270 -37.81 -70.89 29.51
C PRO A 270 -37.51 -72.33 29.95
N ARG A 271 -36.45 -72.93 29.41
CA ARG A 271 -35.97 -74.26 29.77
C ARG A 271 -35.21 -74.21 31.11
N PHE A 272 -35.82 -73.66 32.16
CA PHE A 272 -35.18 -73.45 33.48
C PHE A 272 -35.25 -74.66 34.42
N MET A 273 -35.92 -75.75 34.03
CA MET A 273 -36.25 -76.81 34.98
C MET A 273 -35.16 -77.87 35.20
N ASN A 274 -34.00 -77.80 34.53
CA ASN A 274 -32.95 -78.83 34.66
C ASN A 274 -31.52 -78.29 34.89
N GLU A 275 -31.37 -77.01 35.24
CA GLU A 275 -30.03 -76.46 35.52
C GLU A 275 -29.60 -76.77 36.95
N SER A 276 -28.40 -77.34 37.08
CA SER A 276 -27.76 -77.61 38.36
C SER A 276 -27.62 -76.31 39.17
N PRO A 277 -27.82 -76.33 40.51
CA PRO A 277 -27.60 -75.17 41.36
C PRO A 277 -26.24 -74.47 41.14
N GLY A 278 -25.19 -75.21 40.78
CA GLY A 278 -23.87 -74.66 40.46
C GLY A 278 -23.84 -73.78 39.20
N ASP A 279 -24.59 -74.13 38.16
CA ASP A 279 -24.66 -73.36 36.91
C ASP A 279 -25.45 -72.06 37.05
N ARG A 280 -26.43 -72.03 37.97
CA ARG A 280 -27.12 -70.79 38.35
C ARG A 280 -26.19 -69.85 39.11
N LEU A 281 -25.40 -70.35 40.05
CA LEU A 281 -24.44 -69.54 40.82
C LEU A 281 -23.33 -68.96 39.92
N ARG A 282 -22.80 -69.77 38.99
CA ARG A 282 -21.80 -69.31 38.02
C ARG A 282 -22.33 -68.18 37.15
N ARG A 283 -23.54 -68.31 36.57
CA ARG A 283 -24.16 -67.23 35.77
C ARG A 283 -24.46 -66.00 36.59
N ALA A 284 -24.98 -66.14 37.81
CA ALA A 284 -25.20 -64.99 38.69
C ALA A 284 -23.90 -64.24 38.99
N THR A 285 -22.79 -64.97 39.16
CA THR A 285 -21.46 -64.38 39.39
C THR A 285 -20.92 -63.71 38.12
N GLU A 286 -21.10 -64.33 36.96
CA GLU A 286 -20.75 -63.72 35.66
C GLU A 286 -21.56 -62.45 35.37
N GLU A 287 -22.87 -62.45 35.65
CA GLU A 287 -23.74 -61.28 35.51
C GLU A 287 -23.36 -60.18 36.50
N MET A 288 -23.06 -60.50 37.75
CA MET A 288 -22.55 -59.55 38.73
C MET A 288 -21.21 -58.94 38.27
N ASN A 289 -20.28 -59.75 37.78
CA ASN A 289 -19.00 -59.26 37.25
C ASN A 289 -19.18 -58.37 36.02
N LYS A 290 -20.11 -58.73 35.11
CA LYS A 290 -20.49 -57.88 33.97
C LYS A 290 -21.10 -56.56 34.44
N ALA A 291 -21.96 -56.58 35.45
CA ALA A 291 -22.57 -55.38 36.01
C ALA A 291 -21.51 -54.46 36.66
N LEU A 292 -20.58 -55.01 37.45
CA LEU A 292 -19.47 -54.25 38.04
C LEU A 292 -18.56 -53.64 36.96
N HIS A 293 -18.26 -54.38 35.90
CA HIS A 293 -17.47 -53.85 34.79
C HIS A 293 -18.21 -52.73 34.04
N ALA A 294 -19.50 -52.90 33.78
CA ALA A 294 -20.35 -51.87 33.17
C ALA A 294 -20.43 -50.61 34.06
N GLU A 295 -20.54 -50.79 35.38
CA GLU A 295 -20.52 -49.69 36.35
C GLU A 295 -19.19 -48.92 36.32
N GLU A 296 -18.04 -49.62 36.31
CA GLU A 296 -16.73 -48.95 36.25
C GLU A 296 -16.55 -48.21 34.92
N LEU A 297 -17.01 -48.79 33.81
CA LEU A 297 -16.97 -48.14 32.50
C LEU A 297 -17.87 -46.89 32.47
N MET A 298 -19.04 -46.93 33.10
CA MET A 298 -19.91 -45.77 33.27
C MET A 298 -19.24 -44.68 34.13
N LYS A 299 -18.60 -45.06 35.25
CA LYS A 299 -17.82 -44.13 36.09
C LYS A 299 -16.68 -43.48 35.32
N GLN A 300 -15.96 -44.26 34.51
CA GLN A 300 -14.86 -43.75 33.69
C GLN A 300 -15.37 -42.73 32.65
N ARG A 301 -16.44 -43.06 31.92
CA ARG A 301 -17.09 -42.14 30.97
C ARG A 301 -17.58 -40.86 31.66
N PHE A 302 -18.15 -40.97 32.85
CA PHE A 302 -18.60 -39.81 33.63
C PHE A 302 -17.43 -38.90 34.03
N ARG A 303 -16.31 -39.47 34.50
CA ARG A 303 -15.09 -38.71 34.82
C ARG A 303 -14.53 -38.03 33.58
N GLU A 304 -14.51 -38.72 32.44
CA GLU A 304 -14.05 -38.15 31.16
C GLU A 304 -14.92 -36.97 30.73
N LYS A 305 -16.26 -37.13 30.75
CA LYS A 305 -17.20 -36.05 30.42
C LYS A 305 -17.09 -34.86 31.37
N THR A 306 -16.81 -35.11 32.65
CA THR A 306 -16.54 -34.04 33.63
C THR A 306 -15.28 -33.26 33.28
N ARG A 307 -14.20 -33.93 32.86
CA ARG A 307 -12.96 -33.27 32.40
C ARG A 307 -13.19 -32.49 31.11
N GLU A 308 -13.96 -33.06 30.18
CA GLU A 308 -14.32 -32.41 28.91
C GLU A 308 -15.11 -31.11 29.18
N LEU A 309 -16.11 -31.15 30.07
CA LEU A 309 -16.86 -29.97 30.49
C LEU A 309 -15.96 -28.89 31.13
N ALA A 310 -14.97 -29.31 31.94
CA ALA A 310 -14.00 -28.37 32.51
C ALA A 310 -13.14 -27.70 31.43
N ARG A 311 -12.72 -28.43 30.38
CA ARG A 311 -11.99 -27.86 29.23
C ARG A 311 -12.85 -26.86 28.47
N PHE A 312 -14.12 -27.19 28.21
CA PHE A 312 -15.05 -26.26 27.55
C PHE A 312 -15.24 -24.97 28.34
N LYS A 313 -15.39 -25.05 29.67
CA LYS A 313 -15.48 -23.86 30.52
C LYS A 313 -14.21 -22.99 30.47
N THR A 314 -13.03 -23.59 30.35
CA THR A 314 -11.79 -22.84 30.17
C THR A 314 -11.74 -22.15 28.81
N GLN A 315 -12.08 -22.87 27.73
CA GLN A 315 -12.15 -22.32 26.38
C GLN A 315 -13.15 -21.16 26.26
N GLU A 316 -14.31 -21.28 26.91
CA GLU A 316 -15.33 -20.23 26.97
C GLU A 316 -14.78 -18.96 27.64
N LYS A 317 -14.07 -19.08 28.77
CA LYS A 317 -13.42 -17.95 29.45
C LYS A 317 -12.35 -17.30 28.58
N GLU A 318 -11.54 -18.10 27.89
CA GLU A 318 -10.53 -17.57 26.96
C GLU A 318 -11.15 -16.82 25.79
N LEU A 319 -12.24 -17.34 25.23
CA LEU A 319 -12.99 -16.68 24.16
C LEU A 319 -13.56 -15.33 24.63
N MET A 320 -14.17 -15.28 25.82
CA MET A 320 -14.65 -14.02 26.41
C MET A 320 -13.51 -13.02 26.63
N ALA A 321 -12.36 -13.47 27.14
CA ALA A 321 -11.19 -12.62 27.34
C ALA A 321 -10.58 -12.12 26.02
N MET A 322 -10.61 -12.93 24.96
CA MET A 322 -10.23 -12.47 23.61
C MET A 322 -11.20 -11.44 23.06
N SER A 323 -12.52 -11.65 23.23
CA SER A 323 -13.55 -10.70 22.81
C SER A 323 -13.36 -9.34 23.48
N TYR A 324 -13.15 -9.32 24.79
CA TYR A 324 -12.89 -8.08 25.53
C TYR A 324 -11.62 -7.35 25.06
N ARG A 325 -10.53 -8.09 24.76
CA ARG A 325 -9.31 -7.50 24.19
C ARG A 325 -9.51 -6.97 22.77
N HIS A 326 -10.42 -7.54 22.00
CA HIS A 326 -10.77 -7.04 20.67
C HIS A 326 -11.55 -5.73 20.79
N GLU A 327 -12.62 -5.72 21.58
CA GLU A 327 -13.45 -4.53 21.84
C GLU A 327 -12.63 -3.36 22.39
N LYS A 328 -11.70 -3.63 23.31
CA LYS A 328 -10.78 -2.61 23.83
C LYS A 328 -9.89 -2.01 22.74
N ARG A 329 -9.30 -2.85 21.88
CA ARG A 329 -8.46 -2.38 20.77
C ARG A 329 -9.26 -1.59 19.73
N GLU A 330 -10.49 -2.00 19.47
CA GLU A 330 -11.41 -1.28 18.58
C GLU A 330 -11.74 0.11 19.14
N MET A 331 -12.00 0.21 20.45
CA MET A 331 -12.21 1.50 21.13
C MET A 331 -10.98 2.41 21.06
N GLU A 332 -9.78 1.87 21.33
CA GLU A 332 -8.52 2.62 21.23
C GLU A 332 -8.24 3.10 19.80
N PHE A 333 -8.53 2.26 18.80
CA PHE A 333 -8.38 2.61 17.40
C PHE A 333 -9.35 3.73 16.98
N ASN A 334 -10.62 3.64 17.39
CA ASN A 334 -11.62 4.68 17.12
C ASN A 334 -11.25 6.01 17.80
N ALA A 335 -10.71 5.97 19.03
CA ALA A 335 -10.20 7.17 19.71
C ALA A 335 -9.00 7.79 18.97
N ALA A 336 -8.11 6.96 18.43
CA ALA A 336 -6.99 7.43 17.62
C ALA A 336 -7.44 8.08 16.30
N ILE A 337 -8.46 7.52 15.63
CA ILE A 337 -9.08 8.14 14.44
C ILE A 337 -9.66 9.50 14.79
N ALA A 338 -10.49 9.60 15.83
CA ALA A 338 -11.10 10.87 16.24
C ALA A 338 -10.05 11.94 16.59
N SER A 339 -8.95 11.54 17.24
CA SER A 339 -7.83 12.44 17.52
C SER A 339 -7.13 12.92 16.25
N ALA A 340 -6.89 12.03 15.29
CA ALA A 340 -6.29 12.37 14.01
C ALA A 340 -7.19 13.31 13.18
N GLU A 341 -8.49 13.05 13.14
CA GLU A 341 -9.48 13.91 12.48
C GLU A 341 -9.49 15.31 13.09
N SER A 342 -9.54 15.42 14.42
CA SER A 342 -9.48 16.70 15.13
C SER A 342 -8.19 17.48 14.82
N LYS A 343 -7.04 16.80 14.80
CA LYS A 343 -5.77 17.43 14.43
C LYS A 343 -5.77 17.93 12.98
N SER A 344 -6.24 17.10 12.05
CA SER A 344 -6.30 17.47 10.63
C SER A 344 -7.27 18.64 10.38
N ALA A 345 -8.40 18.68 11.08
CA ALA A 345 -9.34 19.81 11.02
C ALA A 345 -8.70 21.11 11.54
N GLY A 346 -7.92 21.02 12.62
CA GLY A 346 -7.15 22.16 13.14
C GLY A 346 -6.07 22.66 12.17
N GLU A 347 -5.39 21.76 11.46
CA GLU A 347 -4.42 22.14 10.42
C GLU A 347 -5.09 22.77 9.20
N LEU A 348 -6.23 22.24 8.75
CA LEU A 348 -7.03 22.84 7.68
C LEU A 348 -7.52 24.24 8.03
N ALA A 349 -7.97 24.46 9.26
CA ALA A 349 -8.39 25.79 9.72
C ALA A 349 -7.23 26.82 9.65
N LYS A 350 -6.02 26.42 10.04
CA LYS A 350 -4.82 27.27 9.93
C LYS A 350 -4.46 27.59 8.48
N ILE A 351 -4.57 26.61 7.58
CA ILE A 351 -4.32 26.82 6.14
C ILE A 351 -5.36 27.78 5.56
N GLN A 352 -6.63 27.65 5.94
CA GLN A 352 -7.70 28.55 5.49
C GLN A 352 -7.47 29.99 5.99
N GLU A 353 -7.06 30.16 7.24
CA GLU A 353 -6.71 31.47 7.79
C GLU A 353 -5.51 32.11 7.07
N ALA A 354 -4.45 31.34 6.82
CA ALA A 354 -3.28 31.79 6.09
C ALA A 354 -3.64 32.19 4.63
N LEU A 355 -4.47 31.40 3.96
CA LEU A 355 -4.95 31.71 2.62
C LEU A 355 -5.76 33.01 2.60
N ALA A 356 -6.64 33.22 3.58
CA ALA A 356 -7.40 34.46 3.71
C ALA A 356 -6.50 35.68 4.00
N ALA A 357 -5.37 35.50 4.70
CA ALA A 357 -4.38 36.55 4.90
C ALA A 357 -3.66 36.92 3.61
N VAL A 358 -3.15 35.94 2.86
CA VAL A 358 -2.49 36.14 1.56
C VAL A 358 -3.43 36.79 0.55
N GLN A 359 -4.71 36.41 0.55
CA GLN A 359 -5.69 37.02 -0.34
C GLN A 359 -5.89 38.52 -0.03
N ARG A 360 -6.00 38.89 1.25
CA ARG A 360 -6.09 40.30 1.66
C ARG A 360 -4.86 41.12 1.28
N GLU A 361 -3.68 40.52 1.38
CA GLU A 361 -2.42 41.15 0.95
C GLU A 361 -2.37 41.34 -0.57
N GLY A 362 -2.76 40.31 -1.34
CA GLY A 362 -2.86 40.39 -2.79
C GLY A 362 -3.82 41.49 -3.25
N ASP A 363 -4.97 41.64 -2.58
CA ASP A 363 -5.93 42.71 -2.87
C ASP A 363 -5.39 44.10 -2.50
N ALA A 364 -4.55 44.21 -1.45
CA ALA A 364 -3.89 45.46 -1.08
C ALA A 364 -2.88 45.90 -2.14
N VAL A 365 -2.02 44.97 -2.59
CA VAL A 365 -1.03 45.23 -3.65
C VAL A 365 -1.72 45.59 -4.96
N ARG A 366 -2.83 44.91 -5.31
CA ARG A 366 -3.61 45.24 -6.51
C ARG A 366 -4.14 46.68 -6.48
N ARG A 367 -4.68 47.12 -5.34
CA ARG A 367 -5.15 48.51 -5.16
C ARG A 367 -4.02 49.53 -5.28
N GLU A 368 -2.85 49.24 -4.70
CA GLU A 368 -1.68 50.13 -4.81
C GLU A 368 -1.17 50.23 -6.26
N LEU A 369 -1.18 49.10 -6.98
CA LEU A 369 -0.84 49.07 -8.41
C LEU A 369 -1.82 49.90 -9.24
N GLU A 370 -3.13 49.79 -8.98
CA GLU A 370 -4.15 50.59 -9.66
C GLU A 370 -3.93 52.11 -9.44
N VAL A 371 -3.62 52.53 -8.21
CA VAL A 371 -3.28 53.93 -7.90
C VAL A 371 -2.00 54.37 -8.61
N SER A 372 -0.99 53.49 -8.70
CA SER A 372 0.26 53.81 -9.41
C SER A 372 0.03 53.96 -10.92
N VAL A 373 -0.81 53.09 -11.51
CA VAL A 373 -1.18 53.15 -12.92
C VAL A 373 -1.95 54.42 -13.25
N THR A 374 -2.90 54.84 -12.40
CA THR A 374 -3.63 56.10 -12.62
C THR A 374 -2.71 57.32 -12.53
N ARG A 375 -1.79 57.33 -11.57
CA ARG A 375 -0.77 58.39 -11.45
C ARG A 375 0.12 58.49 -12.69
N LEU A 376 0.55 57.35 -13.23
CA LEU A 376 1.36 57.32 -14.45
C LEU A 376 0.60 57.90 -15.65
N LYS A 377 -0.68 57.55 -15.82
CA LYS A 377 -1.53 58.12 -16.88
C LYS A 377 -1.66 59.64 -16.77
N CYS A 378 -1.89 60.17 -15.58
CA CYS A 378 -1.93 61.62 -15.38
C CYS A 378 -0.60 62.29 -15.76
N SER A 379 0.54 61.68 -15.39
CA SER A 379 1.85 62.21 -15.78
C SER A 379 2.11 62.13 -17.29
N GLU A 380 1.63 61.08 -17.97
CA GLU A 380 1.70 60.99 -19.44
C GLU A 380 0.88 62.09 -20.13
N GLU A 381 -0.32 62.39 -19.61
CA GLU A 381 -1.17 63.48 -20.11
C GLU A 381 -0.52 64.85 -19.90
N GLU A 382 0.08 65.10 -18.74
CA GLU A 382 0.84 66.32 -18.46
C GLU A 382 2.03 66.47 -19.42
N LEU A 383 2.79 65.40 -19.65
CA LEU A 383 3.91 65.38 -20.60
C LEU A 383 3.43 65.63 -22.04
N ALA A 384 2.29 65.08 -22.45
CA ALA A 384 1.69 65.35 -23.75
C ALA A 384 1.31 66.84 -23.89
N GLY A 385 0.73 67.43 -22.84
CA GLY A 385 0.42 68.86 -22.77
C GLY A 385 1.67 69.74 -22.91
N ALA A 386 2.73 69.44 -22.16
CA ALA A 386 4.00 70.16 -22.24
C ALA A 386 4.65 70.06 -23.62
N LYS A 387 4.64 68.87 -24.26
CA LYS A 387 5.13 68.70 -25.63
C LYS A 387 4.39 69.59 -26.63
N LYS A 388 3.06 69.65 -26.53
CA LYS A 388 2.23 70.52 -27.38
C LYS A 388 2.56 72.00 -27.18
N GLN A 389 2.81 72.44 -25.94
CA GLN A 389 3.24 73.82 -25.67
C GLN A 389 4.60 74.13 -26.30
N ILE A 390 5.58 73.23 -26.20
CA ILE A 390 6.90 73.38 -26.83
C ILE A 390 6.77 73.51 -28.35
N GLU A 391 5.94 72.66 -28.97
CA GLU A 391 5.68 72.72 -30.41
C GLU A 391 5.05 74.05 -30.82
N GLY A 392 4.09 74.56 -30.04
CA GLY A 392 3.50 75.89 -30.25
C GLY A 392 4.53 77.02 -30.14
N LEU A 393 5.41 76.97 -29.13
CA LEU A 393 6.49 77.96 -28.96
C LEU A 393 7.50 77.91 -30.12
N ARG A 394 7.83 76.71 -30.63
CA ARG A 394 8.69 76.55 -31.81
C ARG A 394 8.07 77.19 -33.04
N SER A 395 6.79 76.90 -33.31
CA SER A 395 6.07 77.51 -34.44
C SER A 395 5.99 79.04 -34.33
N TYR A 396 5.79 79.57 -33.12
CA TYR A 396 5.81 81.01 -32.87
C TYR A 396 7.19 81.63 -33.15
N LEU A 397 8.27 80.97 -32.71
CA LEU A 397 9.64 81.39 -32.98
C LEU A 397 9.92 81.44 -34.50
N ASP A 398 9.55 80.38 -35.24
CA ASP A 398 9.73 80.33 -36.70
C ASP A 398 9.01 81.48 -37.42
N THR A 399 7.83 81.86 -36.92
CA THR A 399 7.04 82.98 -37.44
C THR A 399 7.76 84.31 -37.20
N LEU A 400 8.32 84.51 -35.99
CA LEU A 400 9.12 85.70 -35.66
C LEU A 400 10.40 85.78 -36.48
N GLU A 401 11.11 84.66 -36.66
CA GLU A 401 12.31 84.59 -37.49
C GLU A 401 12.00 84.96 -38.94
N SER A 402 10.92 84.40 -39.51
CA SER A 402 10.43 84.73 -40.85
C SER A 402 10.08 86.21 -40.99
N GLY A 403 9.43 86.80 -39.97
CA GLY A 403 9.13 88.24 -39.93
C GLY A 403 10.40 89.11 -39.88
N ASN A 404 11.40 88.68 -39.10
CA ASN A 404 12.68 89.38 -38.99
C ASN A 404 13.46 89.36 -40.31
N ILE A 405 13.44 88.23 -41.03
CA ILE A 405 14.02 88.11 -42.38
C ILE A 405 13.38 89.13 -43.32
N ARG A 406 12.04 89.19 -43.38
CA ARG A 406 11.32 90.17 -44.24
C ARG A 406 11.68 91.61 -43.91
N LEU A 407 11.71 91.96 -42.62
CA LEU A 407 12.08 93.32 -42.18
C LEU A 407 13.52 93.68 -42.58
N LYS A 408 14.45 92.71 -42.52
CA LYS A 408 15.83 92.92 -42.98
C LYS A 408 15.90 93.15 -44.50
N GLU A 409 15.12 92.40 -45.28
CA GLU A 409 15.01 92.58 -46.73
C GLU A 409 14.42 93.96 -47.10
N ASP A 410 13.37 94.39 -46.39
CA ASP A 410 12.77 95.72 -46.55
C ASP A 410 13.77 96.83 -46.22
N LEU A 411 14.51 96.69 -45.12
CA LEU A 411 15.57 97.62 -44.72
C LEU A 411 16.72 97.69 -45.74
N ALA A 412 17.08 96.55 -46.35
CA ALA A 412 18.09 96.51 -47.40
C ALA A 412 17.62 97.28 -48.64
N ARG A 413 16.38 97.07 -49.08
CA ARG A 413 15.77 97.81 -50.20
C ARG A 413 15.72 99.31 -49.95
N ALA A 414 15.30 99.74 -48.77
CA ALA A 414 15.22 101.16 -48.41
C ALA A 414 16.59 101.87 -48.32
N ARG A 415 17.72 101.13 -48.32
CA ARG A 415 19.07 101.71 -48.37
C ARG A 415 19.61 101.87 -49.79
N GLU A 416 18.98 101.22 -50.77
CA GLU A 416 19.38 101.30 -52.19
C GLU A 416 18.65 102.43 -52.94
N GLU A 417 17.53 102.91 -52.39
CA GLU A 417 16.82 104.14 -52.78
C GLU A 417 17.47 105.38 -52.16
#